data_AF-A0A0Q5SGN9-F1
#
_entry.id   AF-A0A0Q5SGN9-F1
#
_cell.length_a   1.000
_cell.length_b   1.000
_cell.length_c   1.000
_cell.angle_alpha   90.00
_cell.angle_beta   90.00
_cell.angle_gamma   90.00
#
_symmetry.space_group_name_H-M   'P 1'
#
loop_
_entity.id
_entity.type
_entity.pdbx_description
1 polymer ?
#
loop_
_entity_poly.entity_id
_entity_poly.type
_entity_poly.pdbx_seq_one_letter_code
_entity_poly.pdbx_strand_id
1 'polypeptide(L)'
;MAARAMADLTAHYCLLVGHGLVNMTARLKHLRGEPPYPRASDGYAAAVESPPFTEHGAWLAMNKDSAKELRKDAAATGKPELVELAALLVKLEQNETWRAIVGRRNTEFHRMRPQTIDGGVPQVNPWVQYSEETDEHEASWQMDFGNPLNPYTPDVAQLVDDSEVALDALVGTMVQWARGWQRALVALNVTQTPNQAGK
;
A
#
# COMPACT_ATOMS: atom_id res chain seq x y z
N MET A 1 11.69 3.91 21.51
CA MET A 1 12.35 4.14 20.20
C MET A 1 12.48 2.87 19.37
N ALA A 2 13.17 1.82 19.82
CA ALA A 2 13.35 0.58 19.03
C ALA A 2 12.03 -0.13 18.67
N ALA A 3 11.12 -0.33 19.64
CA ALA A 3 9.83 -0.99 19.41
C ALA A 3 8.97 -0.27 18.35
N ARG A 4 8.86 1.06 18.45
CA ARG A 4 8.18 1.89 17.44
C ARG A 4 8.80 1.73 16.06
N ALA A 5 10.13 1.85 15.95
CA ALA A 5 10.82 1.72 14.66
C ALA A 5 10.57 0.34 14.01
N MET A 6 10.53 -0.74 14.82
CA MET A 6 10.22 -2.08 14.33
C MET A 6 8.76 -2.24 13.90
N ALA A 7 7.81 -1.65 14.64
CA ALA A 7 6.40 -1.63 14.26
C ALA A 7 6.18 -0.86 12.94
N ASP A 8 6.83 0.30 12.79
CA ASP A 8 6.78 1.10 11.56
C ASP A 8 7.39 0.35 10.37
N LEU A 9 8.53 -0.33 10.56
CA LEU A 9 9.14 -1.18 9.53
C LEU A 9 8.22 -2.33 9.12
N THR A 10 7.56 -2.97 10.10
CA THR A 10 6.61 -4.06 9.87
C THR A 10 5.40 -3.56 9.08
N ALA A 11 4.81 -2.43 9.47
CA ALA A 11 3.73 -1.78 8.74
C ALA A 11 4.14 -1.42 7.30
N HIS A 12 5.36 -0.90 7.12
CA HIS A 12 5.89 -0.58 5.78
C HIS A 12 6.07 -1.83 4.92
N TYR A 13 6.63 -2.91 5.48
CA TYR A 13 6.73 -4.21 4.83
C TYR A 13 5.34 -4.71 4.40
N CYS A 14 4.36 -4.68 5.30
CA CYS A 14 3.00 -5.10 5.00
C CYS A 14 2.41 -4.34 3.80
N LEU A 15 2.58 -3.01 3.77
CA LEU A 15 2.12 -2.17 2.66
C LEU A 15 2.80 -2.53 1.33
N LEU A 16 4.13 -2.65 1.32
CA LEU A 16 4.89 -3.02 0.12
C LEU A 16 4.42 -4.35 -0.47
N VAL A 17 4.26 -5.36 0.38
CA VAL A 17 3.82 -6.68 -0.06
C VAL A 17 2.37 -6.65 -0.55
N GLY A 18 1.46 -5.96 0.16
CA GLY A 18 0.09 -5.80 -0.30
C GLY A 18 0.00 -5.10 -1.66
N HIS A 19 0.81 -4.06 -1.89
CA HIS A 19 0.91 -3.42 -3.20
C HIS A 19 1.38 -4.42 -4.26
N GLY A 20 2.39 -5.24 -3.95
CA GLY A 20 2.85 -6.33 -4.80
C GLY A 20 1.72 -7.28 -5.21
N LEU A 21 0.88 -7.72 -4.27
CA LEU A 21 -0.22 -8.65 -4.56
C LEU A 21 -1.23 -8.08 -5.56
N VAL A 22 -1.67 -6.83 -5.38
CA VAL A 22 -2.59 -6.16 -6.33
C VAL A 22 -1.95 -6.05 -7.71
N ASN A 23 -0.70 -5.61 -7.76
CA ASN A 23 0.02 -5.41 -9.00
C ASN A 23 0.21 -6.73 -9.76
N MET A 24 0.52 -7.82 -9.05
CA MET A 24 0.65 -9.15 -9.65
C MET A 24 -0.71 -9.65 -10.16
N THR A 25 -1.78 -9.51 -9.39
CA THR A 25 -3.13 -9.94 -9.82
C THR A 25 -3.62 -9.13 -11.03
N ALA A 26 -3.43 -7.81 -11.05
CA ALA A 26 -3.79 -6.99 -12.20
C ALA A 26 -3.01 -7.39 -13.47
N ARG A 27 -1.72 -7.70 -13.33
CA ARG A 27 -0.83 -8.04 -14.46
C ARG A 27 -0.95 -9.47 -14.96
N LEU A 28 -1.77 -10.33 -14.34
CA LEU A 28 -2.13 -11.62 -14.95
C LEU A 28 -2.78 -11.44 -16.33
N LYS A 29 -3.50 -10.34 -16.53
CA LYS A 29 -4.10 -10.00 -17.82
C LYS A 29 -3.09 -9.55 -18.86
N HIS A 30 -2.05 -8.80 -18.46
CA HIS A 30 -0.91 -8.48 -19.33
C HIS A 30 -0.34 -9.75 -19.96
N LEU A 31 -0.13 -10.79 -19.16
CA LEU A 31 0.43 -12.07 -19.62
C LEU A 31 -0.45 -12.79 -20.66
N ARG A 32 -1.74 -12.42 -20.75
CA ARG A 32 -2.68 -12.95 -21.75
C ARG A 32 -2.93 -12.02 -22.93
N GLY A 33 -2.37 -10.81 -22.91
CA GLY A 33 -2.69 -9.76 -23.88
C GLY A 33 -4.14 -9.27 -23.80
N GLU A 34 -4.81 -9.42 -22.65
CA GLU A 34 -6.18 -8.96 -22.48
C GLU A 34 -6.22 -7.47 -22.11
N PRO A 35 -7.05 -6.65 -22.77
CA PRO A 35 -7.19 -5.25 -22.41
C PRO A 35 -7.89 -5.09 -21.05
N PRO A 36 -7.69 -3.96 -20.35
CA PRO A 36 -8.47 -3.61 -19.17
C PRO A 36 -9.96 -3.50 -19.51
N TYR A 37 -10.81 -3.65 -18.50
CA TYR A 37 -12.25 -3.58 -18.71
C TYR A 37 -12.72 -2.17 -19.19
N PRO A 38 -13.86 -2.05 -19.92
CA PRO A 38 -14.25 -0.84 -20.69
C PRO A 38 -14.48 0.47 -19.90
N ARG A 39 -14.23 0.51 -18.59
CA ARG A 39 -14.37 1.70 -17.73
C ARG A 39 -13.31 1.73 -16.63
N ALA A 40 -12.19 1.06 -16.84
CA ALA A 40 -11.04 1.18 -15.96
C ALA A 40 -10.58 2.64 -15.89
N SER A 41 -10.18 3.10 -14.71
CA SER A 41 -9.45 4.36 -14.61
C SER A 41 -8.11 4.28 -15.35
N ASP A 42 -7.61 5.39 -15.89
CA ASP A 42 -6.35 5.43 -16.64
C ASP A 42 -5.17 4.80 -15.87
N GLY A 43 -5.08 5.07 -14.56
CA GLY A 43 -4.02 4.48 -13.71
C GLY A 43 -4.13 2.96 -13.56
N TYR A 44 -5.36 2.42 -13.51
CA TYR A 44 -5.58 0.97 -13.49
C TYR A 44 -5.31 0.34 -14.85
N ALA A 45 -5.76 0.98 -15.93
CA ALA A 45 -5.48 0.54 -17.29
C ALA A 45 -3.97 0.44 -17.55
N ALA A 46 -3.22 1.50 -17.20
CA ALA A 46 -1.76 1.52 -17.31
C ALA A 46 -1.10 0.36 -16.51
N ALA A 47 -1.61 0.06 -15.32
CA ALA A 47 -1.08 -1.03 -14.49
C ALA A 47 -1.34 -2.42 -15.07
N VAL A 48 -2.52 -2.63 -15.68
CA VAL A 48 -2.90 -3.89 -16.34
C VAL A 48 -2.11 -4.10 -17.64
N GLU A 49 -1.81 -3.03 -18.36
CA GLU A 49 -1.09 -3.10 -19.64
C GLU A 49 0.43 -3.16 -19.45
N SER A 50 0.93 -2.76 -18.28
CA SER A 50 2.36 -2.79 -17.96
C SER A 50 2.84 -4.22 -17.65
N PRO A 51 4.01 -4.64 -18.18
CA PRO A 51 4.61 -5.90 -17.78
C PRO A 51 4.90 -5.97 -16.27
N PRO A 52 5.00 -7.18 -15.68
CA PRO A 52 5.48 -7.34 -14.32
C PRO A 52 6.86 -6.70 -14.15
N PHE A 53 7.06 -5.99 -13.03
CA PHE A 53 8.33 -5.37 -12.64
C PHE A 53 8.84 -4.21 -13.54
N THR A 54 8.01 -3.59 -14.38
CA THR A 54 8.38 -2.38 -15.15
C THR A 54 8.14 -1.08 -14.38
N GLU A 55 8.55 0.05 -14.97
CA GLU A 55 8.68 1.38 -14.35
C GLU A 55 7.52 1.83 -13.44
N HIS A 56 7.89 2.61 -12.43
CA HIS A 56 7.08 3.05 -11.29
C HIS A 56 5.76 3.77 -11.62
N GLY A 57 5.57 4.27 -12.84
CA GLY A 57 4.41 5.08 -13.23
C GLY A 57 3.06 4.36 -13.20
N ALA A 58 3.05 3.02 -13.17
CA ALA A 58 1.84 2.20 -13.24
C ALA A 58 1.69 1.22 -12.05
N TRP A 59 2.21 1.59 -10.88
CA TRP A 59 2.10 0.77 -9.67
C TRP A 59 0.81 1.08 -8.91
N LEU A 60 -0.04 0.08 -8.75
CA LEU A 60 -1.24 0.18 -7.95
C LEU A 60 -0.91 0.12 -6.46
N ALA A 61 -1.56 0.99 -5.68
CA ALA A 61 -1.56 0.85 -4.23
C ALA A 61 -2.67 -0.12 -3.82
N MET A 62 -2.40 -0.95 -2.82
CA MET A 62 -3.42 -1.78 -2.18
C MET A 62 -4.35 -0.92 -1.32
N ASN A 63 -5.40 -0.40 -1.95
CA ASN A 63 -6.42 0.45 -1.35
C ASN A 63 -7.82 0.11 -1.90
N LYS A 64 -8.84 0.80 -1.39
CA LYS A 64 -10.25 0.61 -1.77
C LYS A 64 -10.49 0.71 -3.27
N ASP A 65 -9.89 1.69 -3.94
CA ASP A 65 -10.14 1.92 -5.36
C ASP A 65 -9.50 0.82 -6.20
N SER A 66 -8.26 0.48 -5.95
CA SER A 66 -7.58 -0.60 -6.68
C SER A 66 -8.24 -1.95 -6.44
N ALA A 67 -8.66 -2.26 -5.20
CA ALA A 67 -9.40 -3.49 -4.90
C ALA A 67 -10.76 -3.54 -5.61
N LYS A 68 -11.46 -2.39 -5.69
CA LYS A 68 -12.74 -2.27 -6.41
C LYS A 68 -12.57 -2.47 -7.91
N GLU A 69 -11.57 -1.83 -8.51
CA GLU A 69 -11.24 -1.95 -9.93
C GLU A 69 -10.88 -3.40 -10.27
N LEU A 70 -10.00 -4.01 -9.46
CA LEU A 70 -9.57 -5.39 -9.62
C LEU A 70 -10.74 -6.40 -9.52
N ARG A 71 -11.69 -6.16 -8.62
CA ARG A 71 -12.92 -6.98 -8.53
C ARG A 71 -13.77 -6.89 -9.79
N LYS A 72 -13.98 -5.68 -10.33
CA LYS A 72 -14.76 -5.49 -11.57
C LYS A 72 -14.06 -6.15 -12.75
N ASP A 73 -12.74 -5.97 -12.84
CA ASP A 73 -11.93 -6.48 -13.92
C ASP A 73 -11.89 -8.02 -13.90
N ALA A 74 -11.71 -8.63 -12.72
CA ALA A 74 -11.80 -10.07 -12.54
C ALA A 74 -13.18 -10.62 -12.96
N ALA A 75 -14.26 -9.95 -12.55
CA ALA A 75 -15.62 -10.33 -12.96
C ALA A 75 -15.81 -10.27 -14.48
N ALA A 76 -15.22 -9.27 -15.16
CA ALA A 76 -15.31 -9.12 -16.60
C ALA A 76 -14.60 -10.26 -17.37
N THR A 77 -13.61 -10.92 -16.77
CA THR A 77 -12.93 -12.08 -17.41
C THR A 77 -13.77 -13.36 -17.40
N GLY A 78 -14.74 -13.47 -16.49
CA GLY A 78 -15.48 -14.71 -16.27
C GLY A 78 -14.65 -15.89 -15.74
N LYS A 79 -13.39 -15.65 -15.31
CA LYS A 79 -12.48 -16.69 -14.80
C LYS A 79 -12.60 -16.82 -13.28
N PRO A 80 -13.11 -17.95 -12.75
CA PRO A 80 -13.32 -18.13 -11.31
C PRO A 80 -12.05 -17.89 -10.47
N GLU A 81 -10.88 -18.29 -10.99
CA GLU A 81 -9.61 -18.16 -10.30
C GLU A 81 -9.18 -16.70 -10.13
N LEU A 82 -9.43 -15.85 -11.14
CA LEU A 82 -9.17 -14.41 -11.01
C LEU A 82 -10.15 -13.74 -10.05
N VAL A 83 -11.42 -14.18 -10.06
CA VAL A 83 -12.43 -13.69 -9.12
C VAL A 83 -12.07 -14.07 -7.69
N GLU A 84 -11.56 -15.28 -7.45
CA GLU A 84 -11.09 -15.74 -6.14
C GLU A 84 -9.92 -14.87 -5.63
N LEU A 85 -8.90 -14.65 -6.47
CA LEU A 85 -7.76 -13.79 -6.10
C LEU A 85 -8.20 -12.36 -5.79
N ALA A 86 -9.09 -11.80 -6.60
CA ALA A 86 -9.62 -10.47 -6.37
C ALA A 86 -10.43 -10.39 -5.06
N ALA A 87 -11.21 -11.42 -4.74
CA ALA A 87 -11.98 -11.48 -3.51
C ALA A 87 -11.09 -11.50 -2.26
N LEU A 88 -9.94 -12.20 -2.31
CA LEU A 88 -8.95 -12.19 -1.22
C LEU A 88 -8.41 -10.79 -0.96
N LEU A 89 -8.09 -10.04 -2.02
CA LEU A 89 -7.59 -8.67 -1.89
C LEU A 89 -8.68 -7.71 -1.41
N VAL A 90 -9.92 -7.85 -1.87
CA VAL A 90 -11.06 -7.11 -1.32
C VAL A 90 -11.26 -7.40 0.17
N LYS A 91 -11.12 -8.66 0.60
CA LYS A 91 -11.21 -9.03 2.01
C LYS A 91 -10.09 -8.39 2.84
N LEU A 92 -8.87 -8.38 2.33
CA LEU A 92 -7.75 -7.70 2.98
C LEU A 92 -8.00 -6.19 3.08
N GLU A 93 -8.51 -5.55 2.01
CA GLU A 93 -8.88 -4.13 2.04
C GLU A 93 -9.96 -3.82 3.08
N GLN A 94 -10.91 -4.74 3.28
CA GLN A 94 -12.00 -4.58 4.23
C GLN A 94 -11.59 -4.84 5.69
N ASN A 95 -10.39 -5.38 5.93
CA ASN A 95 -9.87 -5.56 7.27
C ASN A 95 -9.59 -4.17 7.90
N GLU A 96 -10.15 -3.94 9.08
CA GLU A 96 -10.06 -2.64 9.75
C GLU A 96 -8.63 -2.26 10.10
N THR A 97 -7.83 -3.21 10.59
CA THR A 97 -6.41 -3.00 10.92
C THR A 97 -5.59 -2.68 9.67
N TRP A 98 -5.84 -3.37 8.55
CA TRP A 98 -5.22 -3.04 7.27
C TRP A 98 -5.52 -1.59 6.86
N ARG A 99 -6.79 -1.16 6.95
CA ARG A 99 -7.18 0.22 6.65
C ARG A 99 -6.52 1.22 7.58
N ALA A 100 -6.38 0.89 8.86
CA ALA A 100 -5.70 1.74 9.83
C ALA A 100 -4.23 1.98 9.41
N ILE A 101 -3.50 0.93 9.02
CA ILE A 101 -2.11 1.06 8.53
C ILE A 101 -2.03 1.85 7.22
N VAL A 102 -2.94 1.61 6.26
CA VAL A 102 -2.99 2.39 5.02
C VAL A 102 -3.29 3.87 5.31
N GLY A 103 -4.15 4.17 6.29
CA GLY A 103 -4.41 5.53 6.75
C GLY A 103 -3.14 6.20 7.29
N ARG A 104 -2.37 5.49 8.13
CA ARG A 104 -1.12 5.96 8.73
C ARG A 104 0.00 6.18 7.72
N ARG A 105 0.01 5.43 6.60
CA ARG A 105 0.92 5.67 5.45
C ARG A 105 0.96 7.14 5.04
N ASN A 106 -0.21 7.77 5.04
CA ASN A 106 -0.38 9.14 4.57
C ASN A 106 0.03 10.20 5.61
N THR A 107 0.20 9.85 6.88
CA THR A 107 0.49 10.79 7.96
C THR A 107 1.90 10.61 8.54
N GLU A 108 2.45 9.38 8.54
CA GLU A 108 3.68 9.08 9.30
C GLU A 108 4.90 8.74 8.43
N PHE A 109 4.71 8.27 7.19
CA PHE A 109 5.82 7.72 6.38
C PHE A 109 6.37 8.68 5.31
N HIS A 110 5.60 9.71 4.95
CA HIS A 110 6.04 10.74 4.00
C HIS A 110 6.34 12.02 4.76
N ARG A 111 7.62 12.23 5.10
CA ARG A 111 8.19 13.39 5.83
C ARG A 111 7.87 14.78 5.26
N MET A 112 7.22 14.87 4.11
CA MET A 112 6.90 16.11 3.41
C MET A 112 5.45 16.01 2.95
N ARG A 113 4.49 16.48 3.76
CA ARG A 113 3.07 16.56 3.40
C ARG A 113 2.44 17.88 3.82
N PRO A 114 1.32 18.28 3.20
CA PRO A 114 0.78 19.63 3.28
C PRO A 114 0.41 20.03 4.70
N GLN A 115 0.62 21.31 5.05
CA GLN A 115 0.21 21.92 6.32
C GLN A 115 -1.29 21.83 6.62
N THR A 116 -2.10 21.30 5.69
CA THR A 116 -3.55 21.22 5.79
C THR A 116 -4.05 19.91 6.42
N ILE A 117 -3.17 18.95 6.73
CA ILE A 117 -3.52 17.72 7.44
C ILE A 117 -2.98 17.80 8.86
N ASP A 118 -3.90 17.70 9.83
CA ASP A 118 -3.57 17.78 11.24
C ASP A 118 -2.61 16.63 11.64
N GLY A 119 -1.52 16.97 12.33
CA GLY A 119 -0.50 15.99 12.78
C GLY A 119 0.63 15.62 11.80
N GLY A 120 0.68 16.21 10.59
CA GLY A 120 1.68 15.83 9.56
C GLY A 120 2.98 16.65 9.52
N VAL A 121 3.00 17.87 10.06
CA VAL A 121 4.15 18.81 10.12
C VAL A 121 3.93 19.72 11.32
N PRO A 122 4.98 20.26 11.98
CA PRO A 122 4.82 21.38 12.90
C PRO A 122 4.02 22.52 12.22
N GLN A 123 2.81 22.80 12.73
CA GLN A 123 1.97 23.93 12.28
C GLN A 123 2.61 25.28 12.62
N VAL A 124 3.64 25.26 13.47
CA VAL A 124 4.41 26.41 13.94
C VAL A 124 5.89 26.22 13.58
N ASN A 125 6.59 27.32 13.36
CA ASN A 125 8.01 27.32 13.05
C ASN A 125 8.79 26.59 14.18
N PRO A 126 9.50 25.48 13.90
CA PRO A 126 10.24 24.72 14.91
C PRO A 126 11.52 25.45 15.38
N TRP A 127 11.91 26.54 14.71
CA TRP A 127 13.00 27.39 15.15
C TRP A 127 12.51 28.35 16.22
N VAL A 128 12.82 28.04 17.48
CA VAL A 128 12.73 29.02 18.56
C VAL A 128 13.95 29.95 18.41
N GLN A 129 13.72 31.21 18.03
CA GLN A 129 14.71 32.26 18.26
C GLN A 129 14.68 32.64 19.75
N TYR A 130 15.86 32.86 20.31
CA TYR A 130 16.14 32.73 21.73
C TYR A 130 15.55 33.75 22.73
N SER A 131 15.73 33.36 24.00
CA SER A 131 15.66 34.13 25.25
C SER A 131 16.42 35.46 25.20
N GLU A 132 15.81 36.52 25.75
CA GLU A 132 16.36 37.89 25.83
C GLU A 132 17.58 38.04 26.77
N GLU A 133 18.00 36.98 27.48
CA GLU A 133 19.04 37.07 28.54
C GLU A 133 20.48 36.82 28.07
N THR A 134 20.70 36.22 26.91
CA THR A 134 22.05 35.91 26.42
C THR A 134 22.10 36.18 24.92
N ASP A 135 22.93 37.14 24.49
CA ASP A 135 23.20 37.55 23.09
C ASP A 135 23.80 36.42 22.20
N GLU A 136 23.57 35.15 22.54
CA GLU A 136 24.01 33.99 21.77
C GLU A 136 22.84 33.46 20.93
N HIS A 137 22.99 33.48 19.60
CA HIS A 137 22.02 32.89 18.67
C HIS A 137 22.31 31.39 18.47
N GLU A 138 21.86 30.55 19.37
CA GLU A 138 21.87 29.09 19.20
C GLU A 138 20.46 28.66 18.76
N ALA A 139 20.31 28.35 17.48
CA ALA A 139 19.07 27.80 16.96
C ALA A 139 18.96 26.33 17.40
N SER A 140 18.22 26.06 18.48
CA SER A 140 17.97 24.67 18.90
C SER A 140 16.89 24.03 18.03
N TRP A 141 17.22 22.90 17.39
CA TRP A 141 16.26 22.11 16.62
C TRP A 141 15.48 21.22 17.59
N GLN A 142 14.26 21.60 17.96
CA GLN A 142 13.34 20.66 18.61
C GLN A 142 12.78 19.72 17.54
N MET A 143 13.47 18.59 17.31
CA MET A 143 12.87 17.45 16.62
C MET A 143 11.85 16.88 17.58
N ASP A 144 10.59 17.27 17.39
CA ASP A 144 9.46 16.73 18.14
C ASP A 144 9.23 15.28 17.68
N PHE A 145 10.04 14.35 18.17
CA PHE A 145 9.84 12.91 18.00
C PHE A 145 8.63 12.51 18.84
N GLY A 146 7.44 12.77 18.30
CA GLY A 146 6.17 12.57 18.97
C GLY A 146 5.74 13.83 19.72
N ASN A 147 5.15 14.78 18.99
CA ASN A 147 4.43 15.87 19.60
C ASN A 147 3.32 15.29 20.50
N PRO A 148 3.34 15.48 21.83
CA PRO A 148 2.26 15.05 22.72
C PRO A 148 0.94 15.83 22.47
N LEU A 149 0.97 16.88 21.64
CA LEU A 149 -0.20 17.64 21.16
C LEU A 149 -0.77 17.09 19.84
N ASN A 150 -0.21 16.01 19.27
CA ASN A 150 -0.91 15.27 18.22
C ASN A 150 -1.70 14.12 18.87
N PRO A 151 -3.02 14.28 19.14
CA PRO A 151 -3.86 13.26 19.77
C PRO A 151 -4.00 11.99 18.91
N TYR A 152 -3.42 11.96 17.72
CA TYR A 152 -3.44 10.83 16.78
C TYR A 152 -2.13 10.03 16.73
N THR A 153 -1.12 10.37 17.54
CA THR A 153 0.07 9.52 17.67
C THR A 153 -0.31 8.32 18.52
N PRO A 154 -0.44 7.10 17.96
CA PRO A 154 -0.88 5.96 18.75
C PRO A 154 0.20 5.60 19.77
N ASP A 155 -0.22 5.05 20.90
CA ASP A 155 0.70 4.45 21.86
C ASP A 155 1.56 3.37 21.18
N VAL A 156 2.80 3.21 21.64
CA VAL A 156 3.75 2.25 21.07
C VAL A 156 3.20 0.83 21.18
N ALA A 157 2.49 0.49 22.27
CA ALA A 157 1.84 -0.82 22.39
C ALA A 157 0.78 -1.02 21.31
N GLN A 158 -0.08 -0.01 21.09
CA GLN A 158 -1.09 -0.06 20.02
C GLN A 158 -0.46 -0.19 18.63
N LEU A 159 0.66 0.50 18.37
CA LEU A 159 1.39 0.39 17.10
C LEU A 159 1.93 -1.03 16.86
N VAL A 160 2.50 -1.64 17.91
CA VAL A 160 2.99 -3.02 17.84
C VAL A 160 1.82 -3.96 17.54
N ASP A 161 0.74 -3.90 18.33
CA ASP A 161 -0.44 -4.74 18.17
C ASP A 161 -1.05 -4.60 16.77
N ASP A 162 -1.22 -3.37 16.28
CA ASP A 162 -1.77 -3.11 14.95
C ASP A 162 -0.86 -3.70 13.85
N SER A 163 0.45 -3.59 14.01
CA SER A 163 1.42 -4.11 13.04
C SER A 163 1.42 -5.64 12.99
N GLU A 164 1.28 -6.30 14.14
CA GLU A 164 1.18 -7.76 14.24
C GLU A 164 -0.12 -8.26 13.62
N VAL A 165 -1.26 -7.67 13.99
CA VAL A 165 -2.57 -8.07 13.44
C VAL A 165 -2.63 -7.86 11.92
N ALA A 166 -2.06 -6.77 11.41
CA ALA A 166 -2.00 -6.56 9.97
C ALA A 166 -1.03 -7.51 9.25
N LEU A 167 0.09 -7.86 9.88
CA LEU A 167 1.00 -8.87 9.36
C LEU A 167 0.31 -10.23 9.28
N ASP A 168 -0.43 -10.63 10.31
CA ASP A 168 -1.20 -11.88 10.31
C ASP A 168 -2.28 -11.88 9.22
N ALA A 169 -3.01 -10.78 9.07
CA ALA A 169 -4.01 -10.62 8.01
C ALA A 169 -3.38 -10.72 6.62
N LEU A 170 -2.21 -10.10 6.42
CA LEU A 170 -1.46 -10.19 5.18
C LEU A 170 -0.96 -11.61 4.94
N VAL A 171 -0.34 -12.27 5.90
CA VAL A 171 0.18 -13.64 5.79
C VAL A 171 -0.95 -14.61 5.45
N GLY A 172 -2.08 -14.52 6.16
CA GLY A 172 -3.26 -15.33 5.88
C GLY A 172 -3.83 -15.10 4.47
N THR A 173 -3.76 -13.85 3.98
CA THR A 173 -4.14 -13.52 2.60
C THR A 173 -3.13 -14.08 1.60
N MET A 174 -1.83 -13.90 1.83
CA MET A 174 -0.76 -14.39 0.96
C MET A 174 -0.78 -15.91 0.80
N VAL A 175 -1.01 -16.66 1.87
CA VAL A 175 -1.10 -18.13 1.82
C VAL A 175 -2.24 -18.58 0.90
N GLN A 176 -3.41 -17.97 1.03
CA GLN A 176 -4.56 -18.27 0.17
C GLN A 176 -4.32 -17.80 -1.26
N TRP A 177 -3.77 -16.61 -1.42
CA TRP A 177 -3.47 -16.00 -2.70
C TRP A 177 -2.45 -16.83 -3.48
N ALA A 178 -1.36 -17.30 -2.85
CA ALA A 178 -0.33 -18.12 -3.49
C ALA A 178 -0.90 -19.46 -4.01
N ARG A 179 -1.83 -20.07 -3.26
CA ARG A 179 -2.54 -21.29 -3.69
C ARG A 179 -3.44 -21.02 -4.89
N GLY A 180 -4.17 -19.90 -4.89
CA GLY A 180 -5.01 -19.48 -6.01
C GLY A 180 -4.21 -19.05 -7.24
N TRP A 181 -3.04 -18.44 -7.03
CA TRP A 181 -2.20 -17.86 -8.07
C TRP A 181 -1.68 -18.91 -9.05
N GLN A 182 -1.17 -20.03 -8.53
CA GLN A 182 -0.72 -21.14 -9.37
C GLN A 182 -1.86 -21.70 -10.21
N ARG A 183 -3.06 -21.85 -9.62
CA ARG A 183 -4.26 -22.28 -10.36
C ARG A 183 -4.67 -21.27 -11.42
N ALA A 184 -4.62 -19.97 -11.10
CA ALA A 184 -4.92 -18.91 -12.05
C ALA A 184 -3.96 -18.95 -13.25
N LEU A 185 -2.65 -19.09 -13.04
CA LEU A 185 -1.69 -19.22 -14.14
C LEU A 185 -2.01 -20.38 -15.09
N VAL A 186 -2.36 -21.55 -14.53
CA VAL A 186 -2.77 -22.73 -15.30
C VAL A 186 -4.09 -22.49 -16.04
N ALA A 187 -5.12 -22.01 -15.34
CA ALA A 187 -6.46 -21.77 -15.89
C ALA A 187 -6.48 -20.69 -16.99
N LEU A 188 -5.55 -19.75 -16.89
CA LEU A 188 -5.35 -18.68 -17.85
C LEU A 188 -4.48 -19.11 -19.05
N ASN A 189 -4.02 -20.36 -19.05
CA ASN A 189 -3.11 -20.93 -20.05
C ASN A 189 -1.87 -20.04 -20.28
N VAL A 190 -1.35 -19.44 -19.21
CA VAL A 190 -0.12 -18.63 -19.24
C VAL A 190 1.05 -19.60 -19.40
N THR A 191 1.25 -20.04 -20.64
CA THR A 191 2.26 -21.04 -21.04
C THR A 191 3.43 -20.39 -21.78
N GLN A 192 3.33 -19.11 -22.13
CA GLN A 192 4.33 -18.39 -22.93
C GLN A 192 4.52 -16.94 -22.48
N THR A 193 5.75 -16.45 -22.57
CA THR A 193 6.07 -15.01 -22.51
C THR A 193 5.48 -14.30 -23.74
N PRO A 194 5.05 -13.02 -23.63
CA PRO A 194 4.42 -12.26 -24.73
C PRO A 194 5.15 -12.29 -26.08
N ASN A 195 6.46 -12.53 -26.09
CA ASN A 195 7.29 -12.67 -27.31
C ASN A 195 7.02 -13.91 -28.18
N GLN A 196 6.10 -14.80 -27.79
CA GLN A 196 5.74 -15.98 -28.59
C GLN A 196 4.33 -15.93 -29.19
N ALA A 197 3.50 -14.96 -28.80
CA ALA A 197 2.13 -14.81 -29.30
C ALA A 197 2.02 -13.93 -30.58
N GLY A 198 3.15 -13.45 -31.10
CA GLY A 198 3.19 -12.58 -32.27
C GLY A 198 4.43 -12.83 -33.14
N LYS A 199 4.39 -13.90 -33.94
CA LYS A 199 5.04 -14.01 -35.26
C LYS A 199 4.12 -14.77 -36.18
#